data_AF-A0A5M8SN11-F1
#
_entry.id   AF-A0A5M8SN11-F1
#
_cell.length_a   1.000
_cell.length_b   1.000
_cell.length_c   1.000
_cell.angle_alpha   90.00
_cell.angle_beta   90.00
_cell.angle_gamma   90.00
#
_symmetry.space_group_name_H-M   'P 1'
#
loop_
_entity.id
_entity.type
_entity.pdbx_description
1 polymer ?
#
loop_
_entity_poly.entity_id
_entity_poly.type
_entity_poly.pdbx_seq_one_letter_code
_entity_poly.pdbx_strand_id
1 'polypeptide(L)'
;MRYSGRVEYAEARKMRTRNKRYYRALHWPIWIWVFFLAPGPLTFSLFAHGFSVANSIWLGLVLIGTFIALLYGQAPGCEPAPYILRFDEDKPNPLYRRVCYTFAWNAILNFALLNLTGLIVATITGVWIMDKLYQFVYLPLCLVILLLGAAGLLPRVGRSTKREGYERRYFYGSVWAVTIAQTVLLILWKAMPPALAHSRTGSAIKLALYAGTLTAMGLAAWSGMLPRTRPILPGEVMVD
;
A
#
# COMPACT_ATOMS: atom_id res chain seq x y z
N MET A 1 -25.13 3.27 6.61
CA MET A 1 -24.82 4.52 5.87
C MET A 1 -25.05 4.28 4.38
N ARG A 2 -25.92 5.08 3.74
CA ARG A 2 -26.16 5.02 2.29
C ARG A 2 -24.98 5.71 1.58
N TYR A 3 -24.30 5.04 0.66
CA TYR A 3 -23.18 5.61 -0.08
C TYR A 3 -23.68 6.70 -1.05
N SER A 4 -23.16 7.93 -0.94
CA SER A 4 -23.53 9.08 -1.80
C SER A 4 -22.40 9.53 -2.74
N GLY A 5 -21.30 8.77 -2.79
CA GLY A 5 -20.16 9.09 -3.64
C GLY A 5 -20.36 8.67 -5.10
N ARG A 6 -19.31 8.87 -5.92
CA ARG A 6 -19.34 8.51 -7.35
C ARG A 6 -19.28 6.99 -7.53
N VAL A 7 -20.19 6.44 -8.32
CA VAL A 7 -20.22 5.02 -8.69
C VAL A 7 -19.74 4.80 -10.13
N GLU A 8 -19.29 3.59 -10.43
CA GLU A 8 -19.04 3.10 -11.79
C GLU A 8 -20.01 1.94 -12.07
N TYR A 9 -20.65 1.91 -13.24
CA TYR A 9 -21.50 0.79 -13.65
C TYR A 9 -20.67 -0.24 -14.41
N ALA A 10 -20.88 -1.53 -14.12
CA ALA A 10 -20.10 -2.61 -14.72
C ALA A 10 -20.27 -2.68 -16.25
N GLU A 11 -21.49 -2.44 -16.75
CA GLU A 11 -21.86 -2.50 -18.17
C GLU A 11 -21.22 -1.39 -19.03
N ALA A 12 -21.01 -0.20 -18.45
CA ALA A 12 -20.39 0.93 -19.13
C ALA A 12 -18.87 0.76 -19.32
N ARG A 13 -18.27 -0.31 -18.77
CA ARG A 13 -16.81 -0.51 -18.82
C ARG A 13 -16.41 -1.26 -20.08
N LYS A 14 -15.58 -0.60 -20.90
CA LYS A 14 -14.89 -1.25 -22.01
C LYS A 14 -13.97 -2.37 -21.47
N MET A 15 -14.32 -3.61 -21.79
CA MET A 15 -13.48 -4.76 -21.46
C MET A 15 -12.29 -4.84 -22.41
N ARG A 16 -11.12 -5.08 -21.83
CA ARG A 16 -9.87 -5.26 -22.59
C ARG A 16 -9.53 -6.75 -22.64
N THR A 17 -9.19 -7.24 -23.82
CA THR A 17 -8.75 -8.63 -24.01
C THR A 17 -7.28 -8.83 -23.71
N ARG A 18 -6.48 -7.76 -23.74
CA ARG A 18 -5.03 -7.79 -23.46
C ARG A 18 -4.59 -6.59 -22.62
N ASN A 19 -3.59 -6.82 -21.77
CA ASN A 19 -2.90 -5.75 -21.07
C ASN A 19 -1.79 -5.14 -21.93
N LYS A 20 -1.51 -3.86 -21.71
CA LYS A 20 -0.46 -3.14 -22.43
C LYS A 20 0.91 -3.63 -21.93
N ARG A 21 1.83 -3.97 -22.84
CA ARG A 21 3.14 -4.55 -22.50
C ARG A 21 3.96 -3.64 -21.57
N TYR A 22 3.87 -2.33 -21.78
CA TYR A 22 4.59 -1.35 -20.97
C TYR A 22 4.11 -1.28 -19.51
N TYR A 23 2.95 -1.87 -19.16
CA TYR A 23 2.54 -1.97 -17.76
C TYR A 23 3.53 -2.77 -16.92
N ARG A 24 4.23 -3.74 -17.50
CA ARG A 24 5.27 -4.49 -16.80
C ARG A 24 6.40 -3.57 -16.34
N ALA A 25 6.85 -2.66 -17.20
CA ALA A 25 7.86 -1.68 -16.86
C ALA A 25 7.33 -0.68 -15.81
N LEU A 26 6.12 -0.16 -15.98
CA LEU A 26 5.56 0.85 -15.07
C LEU A 26 5.23 0.33 -13.67
N HIS A 27 4.91 -0.95 -13.52
CA HIS A 27 4.62 -1.53 -12.21
C HIS A 27 5.87 -2.04 -11.50
N TRP A 28 7.01 -2.17 -12.19
CA TRP A 28 8.24 -2.69 -11.59
C TRP A 28 8.70 -1.86 -10.38
N PRO A 29 8.76 -0.51 -10.45
CA PRO A 29 9.15 0.30 -9.28
C PRO A 29 8.23 0.11 -8.08
N ILE A 30 6.93 -0.09 -8.32
CA ILE A 30 5.95 -0.32 -7.25
C ILE A 30 6.25 -1.65 -6.53
N TRP A 31 6.51 -2.71 -7.29
CA TRP A 31 6.82 -4.02 -6.71
C TRP A 31 8.18 -4.03 -6.01
N ILE A 32 9.19 -3.39 -6.60
CA ILE A 32 10.48 -3.19 -5.93
C ILE A 32 10.25 -2.51 -4.58
N TRP A 33 9.50 -1.40 -4.54
CA TRP A 33 9.25 -0.66 -3.31
C TRP A 33 8.56 -1.52 -2.23
N VAL A 34 7.51 -2.26 -2.59
CA VAL A 34 6.75 -3.11 -1.67
C VAL A 34 7.63 -4.19 -1.02
N PHE A 35 8.48 -4.87 -1.80
CA PHE A 35 9.33 -5.94 -1.28
C PHE A 35 10.61 -5.41 -0.63
N PHE A 36 11.16 -4.30 -1.13
CA PHE A 36 12.38 -3.71 -0.60
C PHE A 36 12.21 -3.22 0.84
N LEU A 37 11.02 -2.70 1.18
CA LEU A 37 10.70 -2.26 2.56
C LEU A 37 10.37 -3.40 3.54
N ALA A 38 10.37 -4.65 3.10
CA ALA A 38 9.98 -5.78 3.94
C ALA A 38 10.93 -6.07 5.12
N PRO A 39 12.26 -5.88 5.02
CA PRO A 39 13.13 -6.03 6.18
C PRO A 39 13.19 -4.71 6.95
N GLY A 40 12.50 -4.68 8.10
CA GLY A 40 12.39 -3.49 8.96
C GLY A 40 13.73 -2.88 9.37
N PRO A 41 14.65 -3.64 10.00
CA PRO A 41 15.94 -3.10 10.43
C PRO A 41 16.81 -2.54 9.29
N LEU A 42 16.81 -3.20 8.12
CA LEU A 42 17.52 -2.69 6.94
C LEU A 42 16.87 -1.41 6.42
N THR A 43 15.53 -1.35 6.41
CA THR A 43 14.79 -0.13 6.05
C THR A 43 15.12 1.03 7.00
N PHE A 44 15.18 0.78 8.31
CA PHE A 44 15.58 1.80 9.27
C PHE A 44 17.03 2.25 9.03
N SER A 45 17.95 1.31 8.86
CA SER A 45 19.35 1.61 8.58
C SER A 45 19.52 2.46 7.31
N LEU A 46 18.71 2.23 6.28
CA LEU A 46 18.71 3.04 5.07
C LEU A 46 18.42 4.52 5.37
N PHE A 47 17.41 4.79 6.20
CA PHE A 47 17.02 6.17 6.54
C PHE A 47 17.91 6.82 7.59
N ALA A 48 18.44 6.03 8.53
CA ALA A 48 19.27 6.52 9.64
C ALA A 48 20.74 6.73 9.23
N HIS A 49 21.30 5.80 8.46
CA HIS A 49 22.74 5.74 8.18
C HIS A 49 23.07 5.79 6.68
N GLY A 50 22.07 5.69 5.79
CA GLY A 50 22.25 5.66 4.35
C GLY A 50 22.36 4.25 3.76
N PHE A 51 22.77 4.18 2.49
CA PHE A 51 22.77 2.94 1.72
C PHE A 51 23.97 2.04 2.09
N SER A 52 23.71 0.84 2.61
CA SER A 52 24.74 -0.12 3.06
C SER A 52 24.88 -1.29 2.10
N VAL A 53 25.94 -2.10 2.26
CA VAL A 53 26.13 -3.35 1.49
C VAL A 53 24.95 -4.30 1.66
N ALA A 54 24.41 -4.41 2.88
CA ALA A 54 23.23 -5.23 3.14
C ALA A 54 21.99 -4.72 2.37
N ASN A 55 21.83 -3.39 2.27
CA ASN A 55 20.79 -2.78 1.43
C ASN A 55 21.02 -3.11 -0.06
N SER A 56 22.26 -3.08 -0.54
CA SER A 56 22.61 -3.46 -1.93
C SER A 56 22.27 -4.90 -2.24
N ILE A 57 22.65 -5.83 -1.36
CA ILE A 57 22.37 -7.27 -1.53
C ILE A 57 20.86 -7.51 -1.55
N TRP A 58 20.13 -6.92 -0.60
CA TRP A 58 18.68 -7.06 -0.55
C TRP A 58 17.99 -6.45 -1.76
N LEU A 59 18.41 -5.26 -2.19
CA LEU A 59 17.91 -4.64 -3.41
C LEU A 59 18.15 -5.53 -4.63
N GLY A 60 19.34 -6.13 -4.76
CA GLY A 60 19.67 -7.07 -5.82
C GLY A 60 18.72 -8.27 -5.86
N LEU A 61 18.46 -8.90 -4.70
CA LEU A 61 17.51 -10.01 -4.59
C LEU A 61 16.09 -9.61 -4.99
N VAL A 62 15.63 -8.45 -4.52
CA VAL A 62 14.30 -7.91 -4.87
C VAL A 62 14.20 -7.60 -6.36
N LEU A 63 15.23 -6.99 -6.96
CA LEU A 63 15.27 -6.69 -8.39
C LEU A 63 15.19 -7.97 -9.23
N ILE A 64 15.98 -8.99 -8.90
CA ILE A 64 15.97 -10.28 -9.61
C ILE A 64 14.60 -10.94 -9.48
N GLY A 65 14.07 -11.08 -8.26
CA GLY A 65 12.79 -11.75 -8.02
C GLY A 65 11.62 -11.05 -8.71
N THR A 66 11.55 -9.71 -8.61
CA THR A 66 10.49 -8.93 -9.26
C THR A 66 10.63 -8.91 -10.78
N PHE A 67 11.85 -8.87 -11.31
CA PHE A 67 12.11 -8.97 -12.75
C PHE A 67 11.61 -10.30 -13.32
N ILE A 68 11.96 -11.42 -12.66
CA ILE A 68 11.48 -12.75 -13.03
C ILE A 68 9.94 -12.78 -13.04
N ALA A 69 9.30 -12.31 -11.96
CA ALA A 69 7.84 -12.27 -11.87
C ALA A 69 7.20 -11.44 -13.01
N LEU A 70 7.81 -10.32 -13.39
CA LEU A 70 7.35 -9.47 -14.49
C LEU A 70 7.50 -10.12 -15.86
N LEU A 71 8.60 -10.84 -16.11
CA LEU A 71 8.80 -11.58 -17.35
C LEU A 71 7.68 -12.62 -17.56
N TYR A 72 7.35 -13.37 -16.51
CA TYR A 72 6.28 -14.36 -16.51
C TYR A 72 4.87 -13.75 -16.38
N GLY A 73 4.75 -12.43 -16.17
CA GLY A 73 3.46 -11.77 -15.97
C GLY A 73 2.76 -12.16 -14.66
N GLN A 74 3.52 -12.63 -13.68
CA GLN A 74 3.08 -13.08 -12.35
C GLN A 74 3.18 -11.96 -11.30
N ALA A 75 2.87 -10.73 -11.71
CA ALA A 75 2.73 -9.60 -10.80
C ALA A 75 1.39 -8.91 -11.07
N PRO A 76 0.62 -8.50 -10.04
CA PRO A 76 -0.66 -7.85 -10.26
C PRO A 76 -0.53 -6.62 -11.18
N GLY A 77 -1.32 -6.59 -12.25
CA GLY A 77 -1.28 -5.54 -13.28
C GLY A 77 -0.33 -5.80 -14.45
N CYS A 78 0.47 -6.87 -14.37
CA CYS A 78 1.49 -7.26 -15.37
C CYS A 78 1.10 -8.53 -16.16
N GLU A 79 -0.05 -9.11 -15.84
CA GLU A 79 -0.60 -10.28 -16.53
C GLU A 79 -0.76 -9.99 -18.03
N PRO A 80 -0.65 -10.99 -18.93
CA PRO A 80 -0.88 -10.79 -20.37
C PRO A 80 -2.29 -10.29 -20.70
N ALA A 81 -3.29 -10.74 -19.94
CA ALA A 81 -4.69 -10.35 -20.02
C ALA A 81 -5.22 -10.06 -18.62
N PRO A 82 -6.29 -9.27 -18.45
CA PRO A 82 -6.89 -9.06 -17.14
C PRO A 82 -7.36 -10.39 -16.55
N TYR A 83 -6.87 -10.71 -15.36
CA TYR A 83 -7.28 -11.93 -14.66
C TYR A 83 -8.75 -11.89 -14.24
N ILE A 84 -9.19 -10.72 -13.76
CA ILE A 84 -10.57 -10.44 -13.38
C ILE A 84 -11.18 -9.55 -14.44
N LEU A 85 -12.23 -10.04 -15.09
CA LEU A 85 -12.97 -9.29 -16.11
C LEU A 85 -14.15 -8.55 -15.49
N ARG A 86 -14.86 -9.21 -14.59
CA ARG A 86 -16.00 -8.64 -13.83
C ARG A 86 -15.73 -8.70 -12.34
N PHE A 87 -16.18 -7.71 -11.59
CA PHE A 87 -15.80 -7.54 -10.18
C PHE A 87 -16.63 -8.36 -9.19
N ASP A 88 -17.71 -8.94 -9.67
CA ASP A 88 -18.55 -9.97 -9.07
C ASP A 88 -18.06 -11.40 -9.39
N GLU A 89 -17.06 -11.53 -10.28
CA GLU A 89 -16.52 -12.81 -10.71
C GLU A 89 -15.80 -13.53 -9.56
N ASP A 90 -16.24 -14.76 -9.29
CA ASP A 90 -15.63 -15.65 -8.32
C ASP A 90 -14.72 -16.66 -9.04
N LYS A 91 -13.41 -16.47 -8.90
CA LYS A 91 -12.36 -17.36 -9.41
C LYS A 91 -11.35 -17.65 -8.30
N PRO A 92 -10.60 -18.77 -8.39
CA PRO A 92 -9.46 -19.00 -7.53
C PRO A 92 -8.49 -17.82 -7.59
N ASN A 93 -8.03 -17.29 -6.45
CA ASN A 93 -7.08 -16.19 -6.45
C ASN A 93 -5.64 -16.72 -6.60
N PRO A 94 -4.92 -16.38 -7.68
CA PRO A 94 -3.56 -16.86 -7.90
C PRO A 94 -2.62 -16.55 -6.73
N LEU A 95 -1.72 -17.49 -6.42
CA LEU A 95 -0.79 -17.36 -5.30
C LEU A 95 0.07 -16.09 -5.41
N TYR A 96 0.58 -15.76 -6.60
CA TYR A 96 1.40 -14.57 -6.80
C TYR A 96 0.65 -13.29 -6.40
N ARG A 97 -0.66 -13.19 -6.68
CA ARG A 97 -1.49 -12.03 -6.30
C ARG A 97 -1.63 -11.95 -4.79
N ARG A 98 -1.90 -13.09 -4.14
CA ARG A 98 -2.04 -13.18 -2.69
C ARG A 98 -0.76 -12.77 -1.96
N VAL A 99 0.40 -13.25 -2.43
CA VAL A 99 1.72 -12.85 -1.91
C VAL A 99 1.93 -11.36 -2.09
N CYS A 100 1.79 -10.84 -3.32
CA CYS A 100 1.97 -9.41 -3.60
C CYS A 100 1.07 -8.51 -2.74
N TYR A 101 -0.22 -8.85 -2.59
CA TYR A 101 -1.15 -8.07 -1.76
C TYR A 101 -0.82 -8.17 -0.26
N THR A 102 -0.33 -9.31 0.21
CA THR A 102 0.12 -9.46 1.60
C THR A 102 1.29 -8.52 1.89
N PHE A 103 2.32 -8.50 1.04
CA PHE A 103 3.45 -7.59 1.21
C PHE A 103 3.04 -6.12 1.02
N ALA A 104 2.11 -5.84 0.12
CA ALA A 104 1.55 -4.48 -0.01
C ALA A 104 0.85 -4.04 1.29
N TRP A 105 0.08 -4.92 1.92
CA TRP A 105 -0.51 -4.65 3.24
C TRP A 105 0.53 -4.47 4.34
N ASN A 106 1.65 -5.21 4.31
CA ASN A 106 2.76 -4.96 5.22
C ASN A 106 3.33 -3.55 5.02
N ALA A 107 3.60 -3.13 3.78
CA ALA A 107 4.09 -1.79 3.51
C ALA A 107 3.07 -0.69 3.90
N ILE A 108 1.77 -0.93 3.67
CA ILE A 108 0.69 -0.01 4.05
C ILE A 108 0.57 0.12 5.57
N LEU A 109 0.48 -1.00 6.29
CA LEU A 109 0.18 -1.00 7.72
C LEU A 109 1.44 -0.79 8.56
N ASN A 110 2.47 -1.59 8.36
CA ASN A 110 3.67 -1.57 9.19
C ASN A 110 4.34 -0.19 9.09
N PHE A 111 4.63 0.28 7.88
CA PHE A 111 5.28 1.57 7.69
C PHE A 111 4.42 2.75 8.18
N ALA A 112 3.10 2.72 7.97
CA ALA A 112 2.21 3.79 8.44
C ALA A 112 2.08 3.82 9.97
N LEU A 113 1.85 2.65 10.59
CA LEU A 113 1.64 2.55 12.03
C LEU A 113 2.91 2.88 12.81
N LEU A 114 4.10 2.47 12.34
CA LEU A 114 5.35 2.84 13.01
C LEU A 114 5.59 4.35 12.98
N ASN A 115 5.41 4.99 11.81
CA ASN A 115 5.60 6.44 11.70
C ASN A 115 4.56 7.20 12.52
N LEU A 116 3.30 6.76 12.52
CA LEU A 116 2.25 7.34 13.35
C LEU A 116 2.58 7.23 14.84
N THR A 117 2.99 6.02 15.28
CA THR A 117 3.35 5.76 16.68
C THR A 117 4.56 6.60 17.10
N GLY A 118 5.61 6.64 16.27
CA GLY A 118 6.80 7.45 16.52
C GLY A 118 6.47 8.93 16.63
N LEU A 119 5.58 9.44 15.77
CA LEU A 119 5.10 10.82 15.83
C LEU A 119 4.31 11.11 17.11
N ILE A 120 3.36 10.26 17.47
CA ILE A 120 2.57 10.41 18.70
C ILE A 120 3.50 10.47 19.92
N VAL A 121 4.44 9.53 20.03
CA VAL A 121 5.40 9.49 21.14
C VAL A 121 6.30 10.72 21.13
N ALA A 122 6.83 11.13 19.99
CA ALA A 122 7.67 12.32 19.88
C ALA A 122 6.91 13.62 20.22
N THR A 123 5.63 13.70 19.87
CA THR A 123 4.77 14.85 20.24
C THR A 123 4.55 14.92 21.76
N ILE A 124 4.26 13.79 22.40
CA ILE A 124 3.97 13.74 23.85
C ILE A 124 5.25 13.90 24.68
N THR A 125 6.30 13.16 24.31
CA THR A 125 7.51 13.00 25.14
C THR A 125 8.68 13.87 24.68
N GLY A 126 8.69 14.32 23.42
CA GLY A 126 9.86 14.98 22.80
C GLY A 126 10.96 14.01 22.37
N VAL A 127 10.78 12.70 22.56
CA VAL A 127 11.78 11.68 22.25
C VAL A 127 11.37 10.89 21.02
N TRP A 128 12.29 10.77 20.06
CA TRP A 128 12.12 9.90 18.89
C TRP A 128 12.60 8.49 19.23
N ILE A 129 11.72 7.51 19.01
CA ILE A 129 11.97 6.08 19.35
C ILE A 129 11.91 5.16 18.13
N MET A 130 12.14 5.71 16.93
CA MET A 130 11.99 4.96 15.68
C MET A 130 12.93 3.73 15.63
N ASP A 131 14.13 3.85 16.17
CA ASP A 131 15.08 2.75 16.33
C ASP A 131 14.45 1.55 17.05
N LYS A 132 13.85 1.79 18.22
CA LYS A 132 13.19 0.76 19.03
C LYS A 132 11.97 0.19 18.32
N LEU A 133 11.19 1.02 17.64
CA LEU A 133 10.04 0.55 16.86
C LEU A 133 10.49 -0.40 15.74
N TYR A 134 11.54 -0.06 14.99
CA TYR A 134 12.04 -0.92 13.93
C TYR A 134 12.75 -2.18 14.43
N GLN A 135 13.40 -2.10 15.59
CA GLN A 135 14.11 -3.23 16.19
C GLN A 135 13.14 -4.25 16.84
N PHE A 136 12.12 -3.77 17.55
CA PHE A 136 11.28 -4.63 18.39
C PHE A 136 9.83 -4.76 17.93
N VAL A 137 9.26 -3.76 17.28
CA VAL A 137 7.83 -3.74 16.91
C VAL A 137 7.60 -4.16 15.47
N TYR A 138 8.50 -3.79 14.56
CA TYR A 138 8.34 -4.06 13.13
C TYR A 138 8.15 -5.56 12.84
N LEU A 139 9.02 -6.41 13.39
CA LEU A 139 9.02 -7.83 13.07
C LEU A 139 7.74 -8.52 13.59
N PRO A 140 7.32 -8.36 14.87
CA PRO A 140 6.03 -8.88 15.33
C PRO A 140 4.84 -8.41 14.48
N LEU A 141 4.79 -7.12 14.14
CA LEU A 141 3.71 -6.58 13.30
C LEU A 141 3.73 -7.16 11.88
N CYS A 142 4.92 -7.30 11.29
CA CYS A 142 5.12 -7.94 9.99
C CYS A 142 4.61 -9.38 10.03
N LEU A 143 4.99 -10.16 11.04
CA LEU A 143 4.56 -11.54 11.21
C LEU A 143 3.04 -11.65 11.31
N VAL A 144 2.38 -10.79 12.11
CA VAL A 144 0.92 -10.75 12.20
C VAL A 144 0.29 -10.51 10.82
N ILE A 145 0.79 -9.54 10.06
CA ILE A 145 0.28 -9.21 8.73
C ILE A 145 0.50 -10.37 7.75
N LEU A 146 1.69 -11.01 7.78
CA LEU A 146 2.00 -12.17 6.95
C LEU A 146 1.09 -13.35 7.28
N LEU A 147 0.80 -13.61 8.57
CA LEU A 147 -0.11 -14.66 9.01
C LEU A 147 -1.55 -14.38 8.56
N LEU A 148 -2.03 -13.14 8.70
CA LEU A 148 -3.35 -12.74 8.19
C LEU A 148 -3.42 -12.89 6.66
N GLY A 149 -2.34 -12.58 5.94
CA GLY A 149 -2.24 -12.80 4.50
C GLY A 149 -2.23 -14.28 4.12
N ALA A 150 -1.46 -15.11 4.82
CA ALA A 150 -1.44 -16.56 4.61
C ALA A 150 -2.83 -17.18 4.83
N ALA A 151 -3.53 -16.73 5.87
CA ALA A 151 -4.92 -17.11 6.17
C ALA A 151 -5.95 -16.55 5.16
N GLY A 152 -5.56 -15.58 4.31
CA GLY A 152 -6.45 -14.94 3.34
C GLY A 152 -7.46 -13.97 3.96
N LEU A 153 -7.14 -13.42 5.14
CA LEU A 153 -8.01 -12.52 5.90
C LEU A 153 -7.78 -11.04 5.56
N LEU A 154 -6.73 -10.73 4.81
CA LEU A 154 -6.48 -9.39 4.30
C LEU A 154 -7.28 -9.14 3.02
N PRO A 155 -7.80 -7.91 2.79
CA PRO A 155 -8.52 -7.59 1.56
C PRO A 155 -7.67 -7.89 0.32
N ARG A 156 -8.27 -8.56 -0.67
CA ARG A 156 -7.68 -9.05 -1.93
C ARG A 156 -6.70 -10.23 -1.78
N VAL A 157 -6.53 -10.78 -0.57
CA VAL A 157 -5.63 -11.92 -0.30
C VAL A 157 -6.40 -13.25 -0.13
N GLY A 158 -7.74 -13.19 -0.10
CA GLY A 158 -8.61 -14.36 -0.01
C GLY A 158 -8.29 -15.42 -1.07
N ARG A 159 -8.65 -16.68 -0.80
CA ARG A 159 -8.45 -17.82 -1.73
C ARG A 159 -9.28 -17.68 -3.01
N SER A 160 -10.31 -16.85 -2.99
CA SER A 160 -11.20 -16.56 -4.10
C SER A 160 -11.23 -15.05 -4.35
N THR A 161 -11.54 -14.66 -5.58
CA THR A 161 -11.72 -13.25 -5.98
C THR A 161 -13.10 -12.70 -5.61
N LYS A 162 -13.95 -13.49 -4.95
CA LYS A 162 -15.26 -13.07 -4.46
C LYS A 162 -15.10 -11.83 -3.59
N ARG A 163 -15.89 -10.79 -3.88
CA ARG A 163 -15.86 -9.46 -3.21
C ARG A 163 -14.67 -8.57 -3.55
N GLU A 164 -13.76 -8.97 -4.46
CA GLU A 164 -12.64 -8.12 -4.84
C GLU A 164 -13.06 -6.74 -5.37
N GLY A 165 -14.25 -6.62 -5.95
CA GLY A 165 -14.85 -5.34 -6.33
C GLY A 165 -14.99 -4.34 -5.17
N TYR A 166 -15.42 -4.82 -4.00
CA TYR A 166 -15.54 -4.01 -2.78
C TYR A 166 -14.17 -3.78 -2.14
N GLU A 167 -13.36 -4.83 -2.04
CA GLU A 167 -12.03 -4.79 -1.41
C GLU A 167 -11.05 -3.90 -2.16
N ARG A 168 -11.21 -3.77 -3.48
CA ARG A 168 -10.46 -2.84 -4.35
C ARG A 168 -10.45 -1.44 -3.77
N ARG A 169 -11.61 -0.92 -3.36
CA ARG A 169 -11.74 0.45 -2.87
C ARG A 169 -10.91 0.68 -1.62
N TYR A 170 -11.01 -0.23 -0.65
CA TYR A 170 -10.25 -0.15 0.59
C TYR A 170 -8.75 -0.25 0.33
N PHE A 171 -8.35 -1.24 -0.47
CA PHE A 171 -6.94 -1.44 -0.80
C PHE A 171 -6.33 -0.21 -1.51
N TYR A 172 -6.93 0.26 -2.60
CA TYR A 172 -6.41 1.41 -3.34
C TYR A 172 -6.54 2.72 -2.54
N GLY A 173 -7.57 2.86 -1.72
CA GLY A 173 -7.71 3.98 -0.79
C GLY A 173 -6.55 4.03 0.20
N SER A 174 -6.21 2.89 0.81
CA SER A 174 -5.07 2.78 1.71
C SER A 174 -3.73 3.04 1.00
N VAL A 175 -3.54 2.55 -0.22
CA VAL A 175 -2.34 2.85 -1.03
C VAL A 175 -2.21 4.36 -1.25
N TRP A 176 -3.26 5.03 -1.72
CA TRP A 176 -3.23 6.48 -1.93
C TRP A 176 -2.94 7.24 -0.63
N ALA A 177 -3.63 6.89 0.46
CA ALA A 177 -3.47 7.55 1.73
C ALA A 177 -2.05 7.43 2.28
N VAL A 178 -1.52 6.21 2.33
CA VAL A 178 -0.20 5.97 2.93
C VAL A 178 0.90 6.54 2.05
N THR A 179 0.87 6.35 0.73
CA THR A 179 1.92 6.88 -0.14
C THR A 179 2.01 8.40 -0.05
N ILE A 180 0.89 9.12 -0.11
CA ILE A 180 0.89 10.59 -0.01
C ILE A 180 1.28 11.05 1.38
N ALA A 181 0.70 10.48 2.45
CA ALA A 181 1.02 10.89 3.82
C ALA A 181 2.50 10.66 4.16
N GLN A 182 3.08 9.54 3.75
CA GLN A 182 4.51 9.27 3.95
C GLN A 182 5.40 10.22 3.16
N THR A 183 4.99 10.60 1.95
CA THR A 183 5.73 11.56 1.12
C THR A 183 5.71 12.94 1.77
N VAL A 184 4.55 13.39 2.25
CA VAL A 184 4.41 14.64 3.00
C VAL A 184 5.28 14.61 4.25
N LEU A 185 5.25 13.52 5.03
CA LEU A 185 6.08 13.37 6.22
C LEU A 185 7.58 13.42 5.89
N LEU A 186 8.02 12.77 4.82
CA LEU A 186 9.40 12.80 4.36
C LEU A 186 9.83 14.22 3.95
N ILE A 187 8.98 14.95 3.23
CA ILE A 187 9.24 16.34 2.85
C ILE A 187 9.38 17.19 4.11
N LEU A 188 8.46 17.07 5.07
CA LEU A 188 8.54 17.81 6.34
C LEU A 188 9.81 17.45 7.12
N TRP A 189 10.20 16.18 7.11
CA TRP A 189 11.45 15.73 7.75
C TRP A 189 12.68 16.38 7.13
N LYS A 190 12.71 16.55 5.81
CA LYS A 190 13.88 17.08 5.07
C LYS A 190 13.89 18.60 4.95
N ALA A 191 12.74 19.25 4.90
CA ALA A 191 12.62 20.68 4.62
C ALA A 191 12.49 21.54 5.89
N MET A 192 12.05 20.98 7.02
CA MET A 192 11.95 21.76 8.26
C MET A 192 13.34 22.15 8.78
N PRO A 193 13.49 23.37 9.35
CA PRO A 193 14.72 23.76 10.03
C PRO A 193 15.08 22.77 11.15
N PRO A 194 16.34 22.35 11.32
CA PRO A 194 16.71 21.32 12.30
C PRO A 194 16.21 21.62 13.72
N ALA A 195 16.32 22.88 14.17
CA ALA A 195 15.84 23.33 15.47
C ALA A 195 14.33 23.09 15.67
N LEU A 196 13.52 23.29 14.62
CA LEU A 196 12.09 23.01 14.66
C LEU A 196 11.82 21.51 14.48
N ALA A 197 12.49 20.86 13.53
CA ALA A 197 12.26 19.47 13.14
C ALA A 197 12.42 18.49 14.30
N HIS A 198 13.37 18.74 15.21
CA HIS A 198 13.65 17.90 16.39
C HIS A 198 12.93 18.37 17.67
N SER A 199 12.16 19.45 17.60
CA SER A 199 11.36 19.93 18.74
C SER A 199 10.01 19.18 18.86
N ARG A 200 9.38 19.29 20.04
CA ARG A 200 7.99 18.83 20.24
C ARG A 200 7.01 19.53 19.30
N THR A 201 7.19 20.84 19.08
CA THR A 201 6.36 21.62 18.15
C THR A 201 6.46 21.09 16.73
N GLY A 202 7.67 20.83 16.23
CA GLY A 202 7.85 20.24 14.90
C GLY A 202 7.24 18.83 14.81
N SER A 203 7.34 18.03 15.88
CA SER A 203 6.70 16.71 15.94
C SER A 203 5.17 16.82 15.89
N ALA A 204 4.57 17.78 16.61
CA ALA A 204 3.13 18.05 16.57
C ALA A 204 2.67 18.51 15.17
N ILE A 205 3.43 19.38 14.50
CA ILE A 205 3.12 19.80 13.12
C ILE A 205 3.16 18.61 12.17
N LYS A 206 4.21 17.77 12.25
CA LYS A 206 4.33 16.55 11.44
C LYS A 206 3.17 15.59 11.71
N LEU A 207 2.79 15.38 12.98
CA LEU A 207 1.66 14.53 13.35
C LEU A 207 0.34 15.05 12.77
N ALA A 208 0.06 16.34 12.94
CA ALA A 208 -1.15 16.97 12.43
C ALA A 208 -1.26 16.85 10.90
N LEU A 209 -0.17 17.14 10.18
CA LEU A 209 -0.16 17.05 8.72
C LEU A 209 -0.21 15.60 8.23
N TYR A 210 0.47 14.68 8.90
CA TYR A 210 0.46 13.26 8.56
C TYR A 210 -0.94 12.64 8.76
N ALA A 211 -1.52 12.81 9.95
CA ALA A 211 -2.86 12.31 10.28
C ALA A 211 -3.94 13.01 9.45
N GLY A 212 -3.81 14.32 9.23
CA GLY A 212 -4.68 15.10 8.35
C GLY A 212 -4.65 14.60 6.92
N THR A 213 -3.46 14.28 6.38
CA THR A 213 -3.31 13.74 5.03
C THR A 213 -3.91 12.35 4.90
N LEU A 214 -3.68 11.46 5.87
CA LEU A 214 -4.31 10.13 5.92
C LEU A 214 -5.84 10.25 5.91
N THR A 215 -6.38 11.15 6.73
CA THR A 215 -7.82 11.39 6.84
C THR A 215 -8.39 11.95 5.55
N ALA A 216 -7.76 12.99 4.97
CA ALA A 216 -8.20 13.60 3.72
C ALA A 216 -8.21 12.61 2.56
N MET A 217 -7.14 11.80 2.41
CA MET A 217 -7.08 10.77 1.38
C MET A 217 -8.07 9.63 1.64
N GLY A 218 -8.28 9.25 2.91
CA GLY A 218 -9.29 8.28 3.31
C GLY A 218 -10.71 8.74 2.97
N LEU A 219 -11.03 10.01 3.22
CA LEU A 219 -12.31 10.62 2.85
C LEU A 219 -12.47 10.73 1.33
N ALA A 220 -11.41 11.09 0.60
CA ALA A 220 -11.43 11.14 -0.87
C ALA A 220 -11.58 9.74 -1.51
N ALA A 221 -10.98 8.70 -0.91
CA ALA A 221 -11.23 7.30 -1.27
C ALA A 221 -12.66 6.89 -0.91
N TRP A 222 -13.16 7.37 0.23
CA TRP A 222 -14.52 7.11 0.66
C TRP A 222 -15.53 7.78 -0.28
N SER A 223 -15.29 8.96 -0.84
CA SER A 223 -16.20 9.59 -1.80
C SER A 223 -16.06 9.09 -3.24
N GLY A 224 -15.11 8.19 -3.53
CA GLY A 224 -14.85 7.70 -4.89
C GLY A 224 -14.15 8.73 -5.80
N MET A 225 -13.50 9.75 -5.20
CA MET A 225 -12.76 10.78 -5.94
C MET A 225 -11.43 10.25 -6.46
N LEU A 226 -10.81 9.31 -5.75
CA LEU A 226 -9.51 8.77 -6.12
C LEU A 226 -9.61 7.65 -7.17
N PRO A 227 -8.61 7.51 -8.06
CA PRO A 227 -8.59 6.42 -9.03
C PRO A 227 -8.74 5.06 -8.35
N ARG A 228 -9.63 4.22 -8.91
CA ARG A 228 -9.93 2.87 -8.44
C ARG A 228 -10.59 2.76 -7.06
N THR A 229 -11.15 3.85 -6.54
CA THR A 229 -11.89 3.86 -5.26
C THR A 229 -13.41 3.93 -5.41
N ARG A 230 -13.92 4.10 -6.64
CA ARG A 230 -15.37 4.07 -6.91
C ARG A 230 -15.91 2.65 -6.72
N PRO A 231 -17.03 2.48 -5.98
CA PRO A 231 -17.79 1.24 -5.99
C PRO A 231 -18.24 0.94 -7.41
N ILE A 232 -18.17 -0.34 -7.76
CA ILE A 232 -18.69 -0.82 -9.03
C ILE A 232 -19.99 -1.52 -8.73
N LEU A 233 -21.07 -0.97 -9.27
CA LEU A 233 -22.38 -1.59 -9.19
C LEU A 233 -22.56 -2.54 -10.39
N PRO A 234 -23.20 -3.72 -10.18
CA PRO A 234 -23.72 -4.47 -11.32
C PRO A 234 -24.63 -3.52 -12.13
N GLY A 235 -24.57 -3.60 -13.45
CA GLY A 235 -25.49 -2.82 -14.31
C GLY A 235 -26.94 -3.12 -13.95
N GLU A 236 -27.86 -2.23 -14.30
CA GLU A 236 -29.28 -2.52 -14.10
C GLU A 236 -29.65 -3.81 -14.83
N VAL A 237 -30.37 -4.71 -14.15
CA VAL A 237 -31.17 -5.68 -14.90
C VAL A 237 -32.33 -4.86 -15.45
N MET A 238 -32.31 -4.54 -16.74
CA MET A 238 -33.53 -4.12 -17.43
C MET A 238 -34.44 -5.34 -17.51
N VAL A 239 -35.18 -5.58 -16.44
CA VAL A 239 -36.42 -6.36 -16.52
C VAL A 239 -37.49 -5.32 -16.80
N ASP A 240 -38.02 -5.35 -18.02
CA ASP A 240 -39.40 -4.92 -18.27
C ASP A 240 -40.34 -6.02 -17.73
#